data_AF-A0A8J2AWN9-F1
#
_entry.id   AF-A0A8J2AWN9-F1
#
_cell.length_a   1.000
_cell.length_b   1.000
_cell.length_c   1.000
_cell.angle_alpha   90.00
_cell.angle_beta   90.00
_cell.angle_gamma   90.00
#
_symmetry.space_group_name_H-M   'P 1'
#
loop_
_entity.id
_entity.type
_entity.pdbx_description
1 polymer ?
#
loop_
_entity_poly.entity_id
_entity_poly.type
_entity_poly.pdbx_seq_one_letter_code
_entity_poly.pdbx_strand_id
1 'polypeptide(L)'
;MTQIASRKMEETNSVVPILVGTAFGETRSVFLLQLDCVTGLLSYKQSFSLPHASPGWLLHSTVEVKDGVEVGRENASSSKNDSCKILVAYEESPGLVQAFYTSVDETSSGASDGAKEGVLDFVPASISIPSEGDAACHLSTDTTGKWIFVSNYCSGNVGILSCLNTPENAGLALHSVIRHPPSANYTRQLDPALTDRQEAPHCHCTAIHPSNRWVAVADLGLSIVSLYPFDSQTGLVVEAEVATQHLELPIDAGPRHLLWTKDGRYLFILNELNATLSLAEMAPTNDGSTSSTRLRIVQTIQTDTKKERRHHLGNSDLQLHPNGRFLYVGARTHTKMEEGIGCILVYEIVFHEETGAVVGGEGCDSKKETAIVQDLRLLDIVSTQGLVPRNFKILSIPNTDTTKASSKMKIFLVVGNQESYNVVTFHVDSESGMLSFAHKLENLPNKPCNICPILS
;
A
#
# COMPACT_ATOMS: atom_id res chain seq x y z
N MET A 1 -42.20 11.54 -34.83
CA MET A 1 -42.02 10.24 -34.15
C MET A 1 -40.74 9.68 -34.72
N THR A 2 -39.62 9.61 -34.00
CA THR A 2 -39.44 8.68 -32.87
C THR A 2 -38.45 9.29 -31.87
N GLN A 3 -38.90 9.42 -30.61
CA GLN A 3 -38.04 9.73 -29.46
C GLN A 3 -37.01 8.61 -29.31
N ILE A 4 -35.73 8.95 -29.35
CA ILE A 4 -34.67 8.09 -28.80
C ILE A 4 -34.87 8.16 -27.29
N ALA A 5 -35.38 7.07 -26.72
CA ALA A 5 -35.56 6.92 -25.30
C ALA A 5 -34.20 7.08 -24.61
N SER A 6 -34.03 8.19 -23.89
CA SER A 6 -33.02 8.33 -22.86
C SER A 6 -33.27 7.21 -21.85
N ARG A 7 -32.45 6.15 -21.89
CA ARG A 7 -32.35 5.20 -20.80
C ARG A 7 -31.97 6.00 -19.57
N LYS A 8 -32.91 6.21 -18.65
CA LYS A 8 -32.58 6.60 -17.28
C LYS A 8 -31.57 5.56 -16.81
N MET A 9 -30.36 6.01 -16.46
CA MET A 9 -29.53 5.25 -15.54
C MET A 9 -30.37 5.10 -14.28
N GLU A 10 -30.91 3.91 -14.06
CA GLU A 10 -31.42 3.51 -12.75
C GLU A 10 -30.28 3.65 -11.75
N GLU A 11 -30.62 4.06 -10.52
CA GLU A 11 -29.72 4.12 -9.37
C GLU A 11 -29.10 2.74 -9.16
N THR A 12 -27.97 2.46 -9.81
CA THR A 12 -27.19 1.27 -9.51
C THR A 12 -26.55 1.51 -8.15
N ASN A 13 -26.97 0.74 -7.15
CA ASN A 13 -26.25 0.60 -5.89
C ASN A 13 -24.78 0.32 -6.20
N SER A 14 -23.93 1.35 -6.13
CA SER A 14 -22.51 1.22 -6.44
C SER A 14 -21.88 0.44 -5.29
N VAL A 15 -21.61 -0.84 -5.52
CA VAL A 15 -20.89 -1.71 -4.59
C VAL A 15 -19.45 -1.87 -5.08
N VAL A 16 -18.48 -1.92 -4.16
CA VAL A 16 -17.07 -2.17 -4.49
C VAL A 16 -16.63 -3.50 -3.87
N PRO A 17 -16.15 -4.47 -4.67
CA PRO A 17 -15.54 -5.69 -4.15
C PRO A 17 -14.19 -5.39 -3.49
N ILE A 18 -13.95 -5.98 -2.33
CA ILE A 18 -12.72 -5.85 -1.56
C ILE A 18 -12.20 -7.26 -1.26
N LEU A 19 -11.04 -7.61 -1.80
CA LEU A 19 -10.32 -8.80 -1.40
C LEU A 19 -9.54 -8.53 -0.12
N VAL A 20 -9.55 -9.50 0.78
CA VAL A 20 -8.84 -9.42 2.05
C VAL A 20 -7.92 -10.62 2.19
N GLY A 21 -6.61 -10.35 2.26
CA GLY A 21 -5.58 -11.36 2.53
C GLY A 21 -5.54 -11.74 4.01
N THR A 22 -5.08 -12.94 4.32
CA THR A 22 -5.03 -13.47 5.69
C THR A 22 -3.61 -13.57 6.23
N ALA A 23 -3.46 -13.46 7.55
CA ALA A 23 -2.17 -13.47 8.23
C ALA A 23 -1.79 -14.85 8.81
N PHE A 24 -0.49 -15.14 8.91
CA PHE A 24 0.13 -16.10 9.82
C PHE A 24 -0.49 -17.51 9.95
N GLY A 25 -0.32 -18.36 8.94
CA GLY A 25 -0.68 -19.78 8.97
C GLY A 25 -2.18 -20.08 9.06
N GLU A 26 -3.04 -19.08 9.25
CA GLU A 26 -4.48 -19.22 9.35
C GLU A 26 -5.10 -19.33 7.95
N THR A 27 -5.08 -20.56 7.45
CA THR A 27 -5.67 -21.01 6.19
C THR A 27 -5.06 -20.41 4.93
N ARG A 28 -5.05 -21.23 3.89
CA ARG A 28 -4.68 -20.86 2.53
C ARG A 28 -5.82 -20.07 1.89
N SER A 29 -6.23 -18.92 2.41
CA SER A 29 -7.44 -18.26 1.89
C SER A 29 -7.37 -16.75 1.77
N VAL A 30 -8.07 -16.23 0.78
CA VAL A 30 -8.44 -14.81 0.62
C VAL A 30 -9.96 -14.75 0.69
N PHE A 31 -10.52 -13.73 1.31
CA PHE A 31 -11.98 -13.57 1.33
C PHE A 31 -12.43 -12.28 0.67
N LEU A 32 -13.64 -12.34 0.13
CA LEU A 32 -14.29 -11.24 -0.57
C LEU A 32 -15.30 -10.57 0.34
N LEU A 33 -15.12 -9.28 0.54
CA LEU A 33 -16.11 -8.38 1.08
C LEU A 33 -16.72 -7.54 -0.05
N GLN A 34 -17.92 -7.02 0.17
CA GLN A 34 -18.51 -5.97 -0.65
C GLN A 34 -18.80 -4.74 0.22
N LEU A 35 -18.34 -3.58 -0.25
CA LEU A 35 -18.63 -2.28 0.32
C LEU A 35 -19.80 -1.63 -0.44
N ASP A 36 -20.88 -1.32 0.28
CA ASP A 36 -21.93 -0.44 -0.23
C ASP A 36 -21.45 1.02 -0.18
N CYS A 37 -21.32 1.67 -1.33
CA CYS A 37 -20.71 3.01 -1.40
C CYS A 37 -21.69 4.15 -1.08
N VAL A 38 -22.95 3.83 -0.78
CA VAL A 38 -23.93 4.80 -0.29
C VAL A 38 -23.86 4.87 1.23
N THR A 39 -23.87 3.72 1.88
CA THR A 39 -23.99 3.57 3.33
C THR A 39 -22.64 3.39 4.02
N GLY A 40 -21.65 2.83 3.32
CA GLY A 40 -20.38 2.38 3.89
C GLY A 40 -20.45 0.99 4.55
N LEU A 41 -21.57 0.27 4.42
CA LEU A 41 -21.75 -1.07 4.98
C LEU A 41 -20.88 -2.09 4.26
N LEU A 42 -20.32 -3.02 5.03
CA LEU A 42 -19.58 -4.17 4.53
C LEU A 42 -20.41 -5.43 4.66
N SER A 43 -20.38 -6.27 3.64
CA SER A 43 -20.93 -7.63 3.69
C SER A 43 -19.87 -8.65 3.28
N TYR A 44 -19.79 -9.76 4.01
CA TYR A 44 -18.98 -10.91 3.62
C TYR A 44 -19.70 -11.66 2.50
N LYS A 45 -18.96 -12.05 1.44
CA LYS A 45 -19.53 -12.78 0.30
C LYS A 45 -19.03 -14.21 0.20
N GLN A 46 -17.72 -14.40 0.13
CA GLN A 46 -17.12 -15.72 -0.09
C GLN A 46 -15.65 -15.76 0.30
N SER A 47 -15.09 -16.98 0.38
CA SER A 47 -13.65 -17.22 0.56
C SER A 47 -13.12 -18.07 -0.59
N PHE A 48 -11.88 -17.80 -1.00
CA PHE A 48 -11.16 -18.54 -2.02
C PHE A 48 -9.99 -19.26 -1.38
N SER A 49 -9.90 -20.57 -1.62
CA SER A 49 -8.74 -21.35 -1.21
C SER A 49 -7.60 -21.17 -2.21
N LEU A 50 -6.41 -20.92 -1.69
CA LEU A 50 -5.17 -20.75 -2.43
C LEU A 50 -4.30 -22.01 -2.33
N PRO A 51 -3.37 -22.22 -3.28
CA PRO A 51 -2.52 -23.40 -3.28
C PRO A 51 -1.46 -23.39 -2.17
N HIS A 52 -1.04 -22.23 -1.68
CA HIS A 52 0.02 -22.03 -0.68
C HIS A 52 -0.52 -21.52 0.64
N ALA A 53 0.31 -21.41 1.69
CA ALA A 53 -0.01 -20.91 3.03
C ALA A 53 -0.52 -19.45 3.02
N SER A 54 -0.45 -18.75 4.14
CA SER A 54 -1.16 -17.47 4.29
C SER A 54 -0.77 -16.43 3.23
N PRO A 55 -1.76 -15.93 2.45
CA PRO A 55 -1.57 -14.82 1.53
C PRO A 55 -1.44 -13.53 2.33
N GLY A 56 -0.23 -13.28 2.83
CA GLY A 56 0.03 -12.13 3.70
C GLY A 56 -0.18 -10.81 2.99
N TRP A 57 -0.01 -10.75 1.66
CA TRP A 57 -0.03 -9.50 0.89
C TRP A 57 -0.72 -9.65 -0.45
N LEU A 58 -1.57 -8.68 -0.77
CA LEU A 58 -2.29 -8.57 -2.02
C LEU A 58 -1.95 -7.24 -2.70
N LEU A 59 -1.82 -7.25 -4.02
CA LEU A 59 -1.71 -6.06 -4.84
C LEU A 59 -2.52 -6.25 -6.11
N HIS A 60 -3.42 -5.32 -6.42
CA HIS A 60 -4.14 -5.33 -7.69
C HIS A 60 -3.40 -4.49 -8.73
N SER A 61 -3.35 -4.97 -9.97
CA SER A 61 -2.96 -4.18 -11.13
C SER A 61 -3.97 -4.37 -12.27
N THR A 62 -4.31 -3.27 -12.93
CA THR A 62 -5.12 -3.31 -14.15
C THR A 62 -4.21 -3.67 -15.31
N VAL A 63 -4.42 -4.84 -15.91
CA VAL A 63 -3.78 -5.21 -17.17
C VAL A 63 -4.82 -5.05 -18.26
N GLU A 64 -4.67 -4.07 -19.14
CA GLU A 64 -5.44 -4.05 -20.39
C GLU A 64 -5.02 -5.28 -21.21
N VAL A 65 -5.90 -6.29 -21.28
CA VAL A 65 -5.74 -7.38 -22.25
C VAL A 65 -6.05 -6.81 -23.63
N LYS A 66 -5.02 -6.26 -24.30
CA LYS A 66 -5.15 -5.86 -25.70
C LYS A 66 -5.29 -7.10 -26.58
N ASP A 67 -6.45 -7.14 -27.24
CA ASP A 67 -6.81 -7.94 -28.40
C ASP A 67 -6.87 -9.47 -28.24
N GLY A 68 -8.08 -9.96 -27.94
CA GLY A 68 -8.76 -10.92 -28.83
C GLY A 68 -8.25 -12.36 -28.90
N VAL A 69 -7.55 -12.88 -27.89
CA VAL A 69 -7.18 -14.30 -27.85
C VAL A 69 -8.04 -15.04 -26.83
N GLU A 70 -8.93 -15.90 -27.33
CA GLU A 70 -9.73 -16.84 -26.55
C GLU A 70 -8.81 -17.71 -25.68
N VAL A 71 -8.86 -17.49 -24.36
CA VAL A 71 -8.41 -18.50 -23.40
C VAL A 71 -9.41 -19.64 -23.48
N GLY A 72 -8.94 -20.84 -23.80
CA GLY A 72 -9.75 -22.04 -23.96
C GLY A 72 -10.77 -22.25 -22.85
N ARG A 73 -11.99 -21.75 -23.07
CA ARG A 73 -13.25 -22.29 -22.59
C ARG A 73 -14.03 -22.62 -23.85
N GLU A 74 -14.01 -23.89 -24.26
CA GLU A 74 -15.05 -24.36 -25.18
C GLU A 74 -16.40 -24.04 -24.51
N ASN A 75 -17.14 -23.11 -25.12
CA ASN A 75 -18.46 -22.59 -24.76
C ASN A 75 -18.53 -21.54 -23.62
N ALA A 76 -18.12 -20.30 -23.91
CA ALA A 76 -18.80 -19.13 -23.36
C ALA A 76 -18.72 -17.95 -24.34
N SER A 77 -19.87 -17.55 -24.87
CA SER A 77 -20.04 -16.47 -25.83
C SER A 77 -19.57 -15.11 -25.30
N SER A 78 -18.62 -14.51 -26.00
CA SER A 78 -18.35 -13.07 -26.17
C SER A 78 -19.05 -12.09 -25.22
N SER A 79 -18.34 -11.66 -24.19
CA SER A 79 -18.34 -10.26 -23.76
C SER A 79 -16.90 -9.90 -23.37
N LYS A 80 -16.45 -8.71 -23.77
CA LYS A 80 -15.13 -8.18 -23.39
C LYS A 80 -15.13 -8.00 -21.87
N ASN A 81 -14.63 -8.99 -21.13
CA ASN A 81 -14.51 -8.91 -19.68
C ASN A 81 -13.22 -8.19 -19.32
N ASP A 82 -13.35 -7.02 -18.68
CA ASP A 82 -12.27 -6.30 -18.02
C ASP A 82 -11.75 -7.17 -16.86
N SER A 83 -10.75 -8.00 -17.11
CA SER A 83 -10.14 -8.85 -16.09
C SER A 83 -8.99 -8.13 -15.39
N CYS A 84 -9.11 -7.94 -14.07
CA CYS A 84 -8.02 -7.39 -13.26
C CYS A 84 -7.09 -8.53 -12.80
N LYS A 85 -5.77 -8.27 -12.80
CA LYS A 85 -4.76 -9.19 -12.28
C LYS A 85 -4.48 -8.85 -10.81
N ILE A 86 -4.68 -9.81 -9.93
CA ILE A 86 -4.35 -9.71 -8.51
C ILE A 86 -3.08 -10.51 -8.26
N LEU A 87 -2.06 -9.83 -7.72
CA LEU A 87 -0.84 -10.46 -7.26
C LEU A 87 -0.98 -10.80 -5.78
N VAL A 88 -0.63 -12.03 -5.45
CA VAL A 88 -0.62 -12.55 -4.09
C VAL A 88 0.81 -12.91 -3.74
N ALA A 89 1.32 -12.35 -2.65
CA ALA A 89 2.56 -12.80 -2.04
C ALA A 89 2.25 -13.56 -0.75
N TYR A 90 2.91 -14.70 -0.61
CA TYR A 90 2.72 -15.61 0.50
C TYR A 90 3.80 -15.37 1.55
N GLU A 91 3.41 -15.30 2.83
CA GLU A 91 4.32 -15.24 3.97
C GLU A 91 4.95 -16.63 4.24
N GLU A 92 5.49 -17.27 3.21
CA GLU A 92 6.17 -18.57 3.25
C GLU A 92 7.69 -18.43 3.24
N SER A 93 8.37 -19.55 3.50
CA SER A 93 9.82 -19.72 3.34
C SER A 93 10.08 -20.96 2.46
N PRO A 94 10.49 -20.79 1.19
CA PRO A 94 10.74 -19.51 0.50
C PRO A 94 9.45 -18.74 0.24
N GLY A 95 9.55 -17.41 0.16
CA GLY A 95 8.50 -16.51 -0.27
C GLY A 95 8.11 -16.77 -1.72
N LEU A 96 6.81 -16.81 -1.98
CA LEU A 96 6.24 -17.09 -3.29
C LEU A 96 5.33 -15.94 -3.72
N VAL A 97 5.25 -15.72 -5.02
CA VAL A 97 4.30 -14.79 -5.64
C VAL A 97 3.52 -15.50 -6.73
N GLN A 98 2.21 -15.27 -6.78
CA GLN A 98 1.33 -15.82 -7.80
C GLN A 98 0.36 -14.75 -8.28
N ALA A 99 0.05 -14.77 -9.57
CA ALA A 99 -0.98 -13.92 -10.15
C ALA A 99 -2.32 -14.67 -10.27
N PHE A 100 -3.41 -13.93 -10.13
CA PHE A 100 -4.78 -14.40 -10.27
C PHE A 100 -5.56 -13.44 -11.17
N TYR A 101 -6.45 -13.96 -12.00
CA TYR A 101 -7.45 -13.14 -12.69
C TYR A 101 -8.70 -13.03 -11.83
N THR A 102 -9.30 -11.85 -11.88
CA THR A 102 -10.64 -11.61 -11.37
C THR A 102 -11.58 -11.33 -12.53
N SER A 103 -12.76 -11.96 -12.51
CA SER A 103 -13.85 -11.63 -13.42
C SER A 103 -15.16 -11.57 -12.64
N VAL A 104 -15.99 -10.59 -12.96
CA VAL A 104 -17.35 -10.49 -12.43
C VAL A 104 -18.25 -11.30 -13.35
N ASP A 105 -18.81 -12.39 -12.85
CA ASP A 105 -19.84 -13.12 -13.59
C ASP A 105 -21.21 -12.47 -13.33
N GLU A 106 -21.73 -11.76 -14.33
CA GLU A 106 -23.05 -11.14 -14.28
C GLU A 106 -24.23 -12.11 -14.56
N THR A 107 -23.94 -13.41 -14.74
CA THR A 107 -24.94 -14.40 -15.20
C THR A 107 -25.64 -15.18 -14.08
N SER A 108 -25.25 -15.02 -12.81
CA SER A 108 -25.94 -15.69 -11.69
C SER A 108 -27.27 -15.01 -11.33
N SER A 109 -28.30 -15.27 -12.14
CA SER A 109 -29.69 -14.92 -11.84
C SER A 109 -30.26 -15.86 -10.76
N GLY A 110 -30.11 -15.48 -9.49
CA GLY A 110 -30.60 -16.27 -8.35
C GLY A 110 -31.45 -15.51 -7.32
N ALA A 111 -31.65 -14.20 -7.47
CA ALA A 111 -32.47 -13.40 -6.54
C ALA A 111 -33.71 -12.85 -7.24
N SER A 112 -34.88 -13.11 -6.67
CA SER A 112 -36.19 -12.64 -7.15
C SER A 112 -36.45 -11.15 -6.90
N ASP A 113 -35.41 -10.32 -6.79
CA ASP A 113 -35.53 -8.92 -6.43
C ASP A 113 -34.40 -8.07 -7.04
N GLY A 114 -34.31 -8.07 -8.38
CA GLY A 114 -33.65 -7.03 -9.20
C GLY A 114 -32.14 -6.76 -9.05
N ALA A 115 -31.48 -7.20 -7.98
CA ALA A 115 -30.05 -7.03 -7.76
C ALA A 115 -29.28 -8.22 -8.34
N LYS A 116 -28.55 -7.99 -9.44
CA LYS A 116 -27.54 -8.95 -9.91
C LYS A 116 -26.35 -8.86 -8.95
N GLU A 117 -26.26 -9.78 -7.99
CA GLU A 117 -25.02 -9.99 -7.24
C GLU A 117 -24.02 -10.69 -8.17
N GLY A 118 -23.12 -9.93 -8.79
CA GLY A 118 -22.04 -10.50 -9.58
C GLY A 118 -21.11 -11.32 -8.69
N VAL A 119 -20.90 -12.58 -9.03
CA VAL A 119 -19.94 -13.45 -8.34
C VAL A 119 -18.56 -13.12 -8.90
N LEU A 120 -17.62 -12.77 -8.00
CA LEU A 120 -16.23 -12.59 -8.39
C LEU A 120 -15.58 -13.96 -8.51
N ASP A 121 -15.12 -14.33 -9.68
CA ASP A 121 -14.20 -15.46 -9.84
C ASP A 121 -12.78 -15.02 -9.48
N PHE A 122 -12.04 -15.86 -8.76
CA PHE A 122 -10.63 -15.65 -8.40
C PHE A 122 -9.81 -16.86 -8.87
N VAL A 123 -9.21 -16.75 -10.05
CA VAL A 123 -8.64 -17.90 -10.76
C VAL A 123 -7.12 -17.72 -10.92
N PRO A 124 -6.29 -18.74 -10.62
CA PRO A 124 -4.86 -18.67 -10.88
C PRO A 124 -4.55 -18.28 -12.33
N ALA A 125 -3.78 -17.21 -12.50
CA ALA A 125 -3.31 -16.70 -13.79
C ALA A 125 -1.88 -17.18 -14.11
N SER A 126 -1.13 -17.59 -13.09
CA SER A 126 0.24 -18.09 -13.23
C SER A 126 0.51 -19.24 -12.26
N ILE A 127 1.61 -19.97 -12.51
CA ILE A 127 2.26 -20.72 -11.44
C ILE A 127 2.84 -19.75 -10.41
N SER A 128 3.10 -20.25 -9.20
CA SER A 128 3.82 -19.49 -8.18
C SER A 128 5.30 -19.44 -8.51
N ILE A 129 5.91 -18.28 -8.29
CA ILE A 129 7.32 -18.01 -8.56
C ILE A 129 8.00 -17.58 -7.26
N PRO A 130 9.21 -18.09 -6.95
CA PRO A 130 9.98 -17.64 -5.80
C PRO A 130 10.33 -16.15 -5.89
N SER A 131 10.19 -15.44 -4.77
CA SER A 131 10.71 -14.07 -4.62
C SER A 131 12.19 -14.02 -4.23
N GLU A 132 12.86 -15.18 -4.16
CA GLU A 132 14.26 -15.36 -3.72
C GLU A 132 14.53 -14.76 -2.33
N GLY A 133 13.59 -14.92 -1.41
CA GLY A 133 13.73 -14.58 0.00
C GLY A 133 12.64 -15.25 0.83
N ASP A 134 12.56 -14.94 2.12
CA ASP A 134 11.69 -15.56 3.11
C ASP A 134 10.69 -14.56 3.70
N ALA A 135 9.48 -15.03 3.97
CA ALA A 135 8.37 -14.26 4.55
C ALA A 135 8.11 -12.97 3.76
N ALA A 136 7.63 -13.11 2.52
CA ALA A 136 7.24 -11.96 1.70
C ALA A 136 6.19 -11.11 2.43
N CYS A 137 6.50 -9.85 2.65
CA CYS A 137 5.81 -8.97 3.59
C CYS A 137 5.33 -7.65 2.98
N HIS A 138 5.54 -7.45 1.67
CA HIS A 138 5.03 -6.29 0.94
C HIS A 138 5.13 -6.52 -0.56
N LEU A 139 4.16 -5.99 -1.30
CA LEU A 139 4.13 -5.94 -2.76
C LEU A 139 3.94 -4.51 -3.24
N SER A 140 4.72 -4.11 -4.24
CA SER A 140 4.47 -2.90 -5.02
C SER A 140 4.84 -3.10 -6.48
N THR A 141 4.37 -2.21 -7.35
CA THR A 141 4.78 -2.18 -8.75
C THR A 141 5.49 -0.87 -9.08
N ASP A 142 6.23 -0.89 -10.18
CA ASP A 142 6.61 0.34 -10.86
C ASP A 142 5.37 1.09 -11.38
N THR A 143 5.55 2.34 -11.84
CA THR A 143 4.42 3.18 -12.27
C THR A 143 3.72 2.65 -13.52
N THR A 144 4.34 1.69 -14.23
CA THR A 144 3.78 1.06 -15.43
C THR A 144 3.11 -0.29 -15.16
N GLY A 145 3.31 -0.87 -13.97
CA GLY A 145 2.85 -2.22 -13.63
C GLY A 145 3.67 -3.35 -14.28
N LYS A 146 4.75 -3.03 -15.00
CA LYS A 146 5.63 -4.00 -15.68
C LYS A 146 6.54 -4.72 -14.69
N TRP A 147 6.95 -4.06 -13.62
CA TRP A 147 7.88 -4.59 -12.63
C TRP A 147 7.21 -4.66 -11.27
N ILE A 148 7.43 -5.78 -10.58
CA ILE A 148 6.88 -6.08 -9.26
C ILE A 148 8.03 -6.20 -8.28
N PHE A 149 7.91 -5.55 -7.14
CA PHE A 149 8.87 -5.55 -6.06
C PHE A 149 8.27 -6.28 -4.87
N VAL A 150 9.01 -7.26 -4.35
CA VAL A 150 8.58 -8.13 -3.26
C VAL A 150 9.57 -7.97 -2.12
N SER A 151 9.17 -7.33 -1.02
CA SER A 151 10.03 -7.22 0.16
C SER A 151 9.91 -8.51 0.99
N ASN A 152 11.04 -9.15 1.27
CA ASN A 152 11.12 -10.38 2.05
C ASN A 152 11.69 -10.05 3.44
N TYR A 153 10.86 -10.22 4.48
CA TYR A 153 11.19 -9.74 5.83
C TYR A 153 12.31 -10.56 6.46
N CYS A 154 12.19 -11.88 6.50
CA CYS A 154 13.11 -12.73 7.28
C CYS A 154 14.51 -12.81 6.65
N SER A 155 14.60 -12.67 5.33
CA SER A 155 15.85 -12.77 4.58
C SER A 155 16.49 -11.42 4.23
N GLY A 156 15.80 -10.30 4.49
CA GLY A 156 16.39 -8.97 4.33
C GLY A 156 16.67 -8.56 2.89
N ASN A 157 15.83 -8.97 1.94
CA ASN A 157 16.06 -8.70 0.51
C ASN A 157 14.76 -8.30 -0.21
N VAL A 158 14.92 -7.79 -1.43
CA VAL A 158 13.80 -7.47 -2.33
C VAL A 158 13.95 -8.27 -3.62
N GLY A 159 12.95 -9.09 -3.94
CA GLY A 159 12.83 -9.74 -5.25
C GLY A 159 12.20 -8.78 -6.27
N ILE A 160 12.79 -8.67 -7.45
CA ILE A 160 12.24 -7.90 -8.58
C ILE A 160 11.77 -8.89 -9.64
N LEU A 161 10.48 -8.87 -9.94
CA LEU A 161 9.85 -9.77 -10.89
C LEU A 161 9.33 -8.97 -12.09
N SER A 162 9.46 -9.52 -13.29
CA SER A 162 8.78 -9.00 -14.47
C SER A 162 7.35 -9.54 -14.54
N CYS A 163 6.38 -8.67 -14.80
CA CYS A 163 5.05 -9.06 -15.27
C CYS A 163 5.09 -9.19 -16.79
N LEU A 164 5.14 -10.42 -17.32
CA LEU A 164 5.05 -10.64 -18.75
C LEU A 164 3.58 -10.45 -19.16
N ASN A 165 3.31 -9.38 -19.90
CA ASN A 165 2.01 -9.10 -20.50
C ASN A 165 1.90 -9.81 -21.86
N THR A 166 2.03 -11.13 -21.90
CA THR A 166 1.65 -11.91 -23.09
C THR A 166 0.72 -13.07 -22.71
N PRO A 167 -0.31 -13.38 -23.51
CA PRO A 167 -1.15 -14.57 -23.32
C PRO A 167 -0.34 -15.88 -23.35
N GLU A 168 0.79 -15.87 -24.06
CA GLU A 168 1.69 -17.03 -24.21
C GLU A 168 2.63 -17.23 -23.01
N ASN A 169 2.86 -16.16 -22.22
CA ASN A 169 3.56 -16.21 -20.93
C ASN A 169 2.82 -15.30 -19.94
N ALA A 170 1.74 -15.81 -19.34
CA ALA A 170 1.05 -15.16 -18.22
C ALA A 170 1.90 -15.09 -16.93
N GLY A 171 3.15 -15.56 -17.02
CA GLY A 171 4.05 -15.85 -15.92
C GLY A 171 4.74 -14.63 -15.36
N LEU A 172 4.76 -14.58 -14.04
CA LEU A 172 5.78 -13.85 -13.32
C LEU A 172 7.14 -14.51 -13.61
N ALA A 173 8.21 -13.73 -13.64
CA ALA A 173 9.57 -14.27 -13.67
C ALA A 173 10.45 -13.41 -12.78
N LEU A 174 11.25 -14.06 -11.94
CA LEU A 174 12.29 -13.35 -11.20
C LEU A 174 13.30 -12.76 -12.20
N HIS A 175 13.55 -11.46 -12.05
CA HIS A 175 14.51 -10.72 -12.85
C HIS A 175 15.81 -10.47 -12.09
N SER A 176 15.72 -9.98 -10.86
CA SER A 176 16.88 -9.66 -10.03
C SER A 176 16.51 -9.60 -8.54
N VAL A 177 17.52 -9.50 -7.68
CA VAL A 177 17.34 -9.39 -6.22
C VAL A 177 18.22 -8.27 -5.69
N ILE A 178 17.66 -7.42 -4.83
CA ILE A 178 18.44 -6.49 -3.99
C ILE A 178 18.68 -7.18 -2.65
N ARG A 179 19.93 -7.37 -2.25
CA ARG A 179 20.29 -7.96 -0.96
C ARG A 179 20.88 -6.89 -0.04
N HIS A 180 20.31 -6.71 1.14
CA HIS A 180 20.98 -5.92 2.16
C HIS A 180 21.94 -6.83 2.92
N PRO A 181 23.25 -6.49 2.99
CA PRO A 181 24.19 -7.29 3.73
C PRO A 181 23.90 -7.19 5.24
N PRO A 182 24.18 -8.24 6.01
CA PRO A 182 24.25 -8.11 7.46
C PRO A 182 25.24 -7.00 7.81
N SER A 183 24.77 -5.91 8.44
CA SER A 183 25.65 -4.79 8.77
C SER A 183 26.57 -5.13 9.94
N ALA A 184 27.84 -4.72 9.89
CA ALA A 184 28.75 -4.80 11.05
C ALA A 184 28.23 -4.03 12.30
N ASN A 185 27.21 -3.18 12.12
CA ASN A 185 26.50 -2.46 13.18
C ASN A 185 25.62 -3.36 14.09
N TYR A 186 25.51 -4.68 13.85
CA TYR A 186 24.93 -5.63 14.84
C TYR A 186 25.60 -5.59 16.21
N THR A 187 26.76 -4.95 16.31
CA THR A 187 27.50 -4.75 17.55
C THR A 187 27.13 -3.48 18.32
N ARG A 188 26.25 -2.61 17.78
CA ARG A 188 25.69 -1.50 18.57
C ARG A 188 24.80 -2.11 19.66
N GLN A 189 24.88 -1.61 20.89
CA GLN A 189 24.03 -2.05 22.01
C GLN A 189 22.55 -1.81 21.65
N LEU A 190 21.95 -2.78 20.98
CA LEU A 190 20.51 -2.83 20.77
C LEU A 190 19.86 -3.01 22.14
N ASP A 191 18.71 -2.36 22.33
CA ASP A 191 17.85 -2.64 23.46
C ASP A 191 17.54 -4.15 23.45
N PRO A 192 17.79 -4.90 24.53
CA PRO A 192 17.44 -6.32 24.61
C PRO A 192 15.97 -6.62 24.29
N ALA A 193 15.07 -5.64 24.42
CA ALA A 193 13.67 -5.76 24.03
C ALA A 193 13.43 -5.66 22.50
N LEU A 194 14.43 -5.25 21.72
CA LEU A 194 14.37 -5.08 20.25
C LEU A 194 15.26 -6.06 19.49
N THR A 195 16.05 -6.87 20.20
CA THR A 195 17.06 -7.73 19.57
C THR A 195 16.48 -8.78 18.62
N ASP A 196 15.20 -9.16 18.74
CA ASP A 196 14.53 -10.14 17.87
C ASP A 196 13.86 -9.52 16.63
N ARG A 197 13.97 -8.19 16.46
CA ARG A 197 13.43 -7.44 15.33
C ARG A 197 14.49 -6.71 14.53
N GLN A 198 15.73 -6.70 15.01
CA GLN A 198 16.86 -5.97 14.45
C GLN A 198 18.17 -6.77 14.57
N GLU A 199 18.08 -8.11 14.58
CA GLU A 199 19.19 -9.07 14.48
C GLU A 199 19.60 -9.38 13.05
N ALA A 200 18.66 -9.20 12.11
CA ALA A 200 18.66 -9.40 10.67
C ALA A 200 18.50 -8.09 9.87
N PRO A 201 18.94 -7.93 8.61
CA PRO A 201 18.26 -6.98 7.73
C PRO A 201 16.83 -7.48 7.55
N HIS A 202 15.86 -6.57 7.59
CA HIS A 202 14.45 -6.88 7.45
C HIS A 202 13.78 -5.89 6.49
N CYS A 203 14.01 -6.08 5.20
CA CYS A 203 13.34 -5.33 4.15
C CYS A 203 11.82 -5.46 4.29
N HIS A 204 11.13 -4.36 4.60
CA HIS A 204 9.70 -4.38 4.90
C HIS A 204 8.85 -3.68 3.81
N CYS A 205 9.39 -2.71 3.08
CA CYS A 205 8.62 -2.00 2.06
C CYS A 205 9.50 -1.45 0.95
N THR A 206 8.96 -1.48 -0.27
CA THR A 206 9.53 -0.88 -1.46
C THR A 206 8.58 0.19 -2.00
N ALA A 207 9.05 1.44 -2.09
CA ALA A 207 8.31 2.56 -2.64
C ALA A 207 8.99 3.12 -3.88
N ILE A 208 8.29 3.07 -5.01
CA ILE A 208 8.77 3.54 -6.30
C ILE A 208 8.50 5.04 -6.40
N HIS A 209 9.54 5.80 -6.73
CA HIS A 209 9.41 7.24 -6.93
C HIS A 209 8.52 7.55 -8.15
N PRO A 210 7.65 8.58 -8.11
CA PRO A 210 6.72 8.88 -9.22
C PRO A 210 7.36 9.11 -10.59
N SER A 211 8.64 9.48 -10.65
CA SER A 211 9.39 9.57 -11.91
C SER A 211 9.76 8.22 -12.53
N ASN A 212 9.48 7.10 -11.85
CA ASN A 212 9.85 5.73 -12.21
C ASN A 212 11.35 5.49 -12.43
N ARG A 213 12.21 6.26 -11.76
CA ARG A 213 13.68 6.18 -11.87
C ARG A 213 14.39 5.79 -10.59
N TRP A 214 13.64 5.65 -9.50
CA TRP A 214 14.19 5.38 -8.18
C TRP A 214 13.30 4.43 -7.40
N VAL A 215 13.91 3.57 -6.61
CA VAL A 215 13.25 2.65 -5.68
C VAL A 215 13.82 2.92 -4.29
N ALA A 216 12.97 3.26 -3.34
CA ALA A 216 13.31 3.36 -1.94
C ALA A 216 12.95 2.05 -1.23
N VAL A 217 13.88 1.49 -0.45
CA VAL A 217 13.70 0.25 0.32
C VAL A 217 13.83 0.57 1.80
N ALA A 218 12.76 0.35 2.56
CA ALA A 218 12.78 0.41 4.02
C ALA A 218 13.29 -0.91 4.58
N ASP A 219 14.36 -0.84 5.34
CA ASP A 219 14.89 -1.96 6.11
C ASP A 219 14.68 -1.71 7.59
N LEU A 220 13.72 -2.44 8.15
CA LEU A 220 13.34 -2.34 9.56
C LEU A 220 14.50 -2.74 10.46
N GLY A 221 15.20 -3.83 10.12
CA GLY A 221 16.25 -4.39 10.94
C GLY A 221 17.45 -3.44 11.05
N LEU A 222 17.87 -2.89 9.92
CA LEU A 222 19.02 -1.98 9.84
C LEU A 222 18.70 -0.53 10.23
N SER A 223 17.42 -0.17 10.39
CA SER A 223 16.99 1.22 10.60
C SER A 223 17.52 2.18 9.52
N ILE A 224 17.40 1.78 8.25
CA ILE A 224 17.80 2.58 7.09
C ILE A 224 16.70 2.62 6.02
N VAL A 225 16.75 3.66 5.20
CA VAL A 225 16.09 3.67 3.88
C VAL A 225 17.16 3.71 2.79
N SER A 226 17.23 2.67 1.99
CA SER A 226 18.17 2.58 0.86
C SER A 226 17.51 3.13 -0.41
N LEU A 227 18.16 4.07 -1.10
CA LEU A 227 17.70 4.63 -2.36
C LEU A 227 18.50 4.08 -3.53
N TYR A 228 17.80 3.43 -4.46
CA TYR A 228 18.40 2.77 -5.62
C TYR A 228 17.95 3.44 -6.92
N PRO A 229 18.86 3.62 -7.91
CA PRO A 229 18.46 3.98 -9.27
C PRO A 229 17.74 2.80 -9.91
N PHE A 230 16.72 3.08 -10.70
CA PHE A 230 15.89 2.08 -11.36
C PHE A 230 15.71 2.42 -12.83
N ASP A 231 16.05 1.47 -13.69
CA ASP A 231 15.76 1.52 -15.12
C ASP A 231 14.47 0.74 -15.40
N SER A 232 13.35 1.46 -15.56
CA SER A 232 12.05 0.86 -15.84
C SER A 232 11.97 0.15 -17.19
N GLN A 233 12.89 0.40 -18.13
CA GLN A 233 12.88 -0.29 -19.42
C GLN A 233 13.38 -1.71 -19.26
N THR A 234 14.52 -1.86 -18.58
CA THR A 234 15.22 -3.14 -18.41
C THR A 234 14.82 -3.89 -17.15
N GLY A 235 14.27 -3.20 -16.14
CA GLY A 235 13.98 -3.75 -14.81
C GLY A 235 15.18 -3.72 -13.88
N LEU A 236 16.30 -3.17 -14.35
CA LEU A 236 17.54 -3.17 -13.62
C LEU A 236 17.50 -2.11 -12.53
N VAL A 237 17.84 -2.54 -11.33
CA VAL A 237 18.39 -1.67 -10.29
C VAL A 237 19.90 -1.71 -10.49
N VAL A 238 20.44 -0.66 -11.11
CA VAL A 238 21.70 -0.64 -11.89
C VAL A 238 22.85 -1.44 -11.24
N GLU A 239 23.37 -2.42 -11.99
CA GLU A 239 24.65 -3.18 -11.97
C GLU A 239 25.47 -3.43 -10.69
N ALA A 240 25.11 -2.96 -9.50
CA ALA A 240 26.02 -3.03 -8.35
C ALA A 240 25.42 -3.54 -7.04
N GLU A 241 24.11 -3.75 -6.88
CA GLU A 241 23.50 -3.87 -5.53
C GLU A 241 23.82 -2.65 -4.62
N VAL A 242 24.46 -1.60 -5.15
CA VAL A 242 24.93 -0.45 -4.40
C VAL A 242 23.86 0.63 -4.46
N ALA A 243 23.23 0.89 -3.32
CA ALA A 243 22.35 2.03 -3.17
C ALA A 243 23.14 3.33 -3.45
N THR A 244 22.50 4.29 -4.12
CA THR A 244 23.04 5.66 -4.22
C THR A 244 23.15 6.30 -2.84
N GLN A 245 22.30 5.87 -1.90
CA GLN A 245 22.33 6.32 -0.52
C GLN A 245 21.73 5.27 0.41
N HIS A 246 22.33 5.14 1.61
CA HIS A 246 21.67 4.59 2.78
C HIS A 246 21.33 5.76 3.72
N LEU A 247 20.06 6.12 3.80
CA LEU A 247 19.58 7.14 4.73
C LEU A 247 19.45 6.51 6.12
N GLU A 248 20.38 6.82 7.02
CA GLU A 248 20.34 6.35 8.40
C GLU A 248 19.21 7.05 9.17
N LEU A 249 18.46 6.26 9.94
CA LEU A 249 17.47 6.71 10.91
C LEU A 249 17.99 6.44 12.33
N PRO A 250 17.31 6.92 13.39
CA PRO A 250 17.61 6.47 14.75
C PRO A 250 17.64 4.93 14.80
N ILE A 251 18.60 4.38 15.57
CA ILE A 251 18.87 2.93 15.58
C ILE A 251 17.65 2.06 15.96
N ASP A 252 16.69 2.65 16.67
CA ASP A 252 15.47 2.02 17.14
C ASP A 252 14.25 2.40 16.30
N ALA A 253 14.43 3.01 15.12
CA ALA A 253 13.34 3.47 14.28
C ALA A 253 12.55 2.32 13.67
N GLY A 254 13.25 1.40 13.00
CA GLY A 254 12.63 0.32 12.26
C GLY A 254 11.64 0.83 11.20
N PRO A 255 12.11 1.45 10.10
CA PRO A 255 11.23 1.92 9.02
C PRO A 255 10.47 0.74 8.43
N ARG A 256 9.14 0.88 8.36
CA ARG A 256 8.24 -0.20 7.99
C ARG A 256 7.62 0.03 6.63
N HIS A 257 6.85 1.12 6.49
CA HIS A 257 6.18 1.48 5.24
C HIS A 257 6.65 2.86 4.76
N LEU A 258 6.70 3.00 3.44
CA LEU A 258 7.17 4.18 2.74
C LEU A 258 6.06 4.71 1.82
N LEU A 259 5.95 6.03 1.71
CA LEU A 259 4.96 6.66 0.83
C LEU A 259 5.53 7.94 0.21
N TRP A 260 5.66 7.95 -1.11
CA TRP A 260 6.01 9.17 -1.85
C TRP A 260 4.80 10.11 -1.96
N THR A 261 5.07 11.40 -1.83
CA THR A 261 4.18 12.45 -2.33
C THR A 261 4.04 12.36 -3.84
N LYS A 262 2.91 12.82 -4.39
CA LYS A 262 2.59 12.66 -5.82
C LYS A 262 3.59 13.34 -6.77
N ASP A 263 4.17 14.45 -6.33
CA ASP A 263 5.20 15.17 -7.08
C ASP A 263 6.61 14.58 -6.91
N GLY A 264 6.76 13.57 -6.04
CA GLY A 264 8.02 12.89 -5.75
C GLY A 264 9.00 13.68 -4.88
N ARG A 265 8.62 14.87 -4.40
CA ARG A 265 9.55 15.73 -3.65
C ARG A 265 9.82 15.21 -2.25
N TYR A 266 8.82 14.59 -1.63
CA TYR A 266 8.92 14.09 -0.26
C TYR A 266 8.55 12.62 -0.14
N LEU A 267 9.26 11.93 0.75
CA LEU A 267 9.03 10.56 1.17
C LEU A 267 8.64 10.54 2.64
N PHE A 268 7.42 10.07 2.94
CA PHE A 268 7.03 9.71 4.29
C PHE A 268 7.62 8.34 4.65
N ILE A 269 8.25 8.27 5.82
CA ILE A 269 8.91 7.08 6.37
C ILE A 269 8.25 6.77 7.70
N LEU A 270 7.39 5.75 7.71
CA LEU A 270 6.71 5.31 8.92
C LEU A 270 7.58 4.33 9.69
N ASN A 271 7.98 4.71 10.90
CA ASN A 271 8.86 3.91 11.76
C ASN A 271 8.03 3.10 12.76
N GLU A 272 8.21 1.78 12.75
CA GLU A 272 7.43 0.84 13.55
C GLU A 272 7.87 0.86 15.02
N LEU A 273 9.17 0.76 15.27
CA LEU A 273 9.70 0.33 16.56
C LEU A 273 9.76 1.45 17.60
N ASN A 274 10.05 2.68 17.19
CA ASN A 274 10.04 3.85 18.08
C ASN A 274 8.80 4.75 17.93
N ALA A 275 7.78 4.33 17.18
CA ALA A 275 6.54 5.08 16.95
C ALA A 275 6.79 6.53 16.48
N THR A 276 7.55 6.68 15.39
CA THR A 276 7.79 7.97 14.74
C THR A 276 7.35 7.95 13.28
N LEU A 277 7.17 9.15 12.73
CA LEU A 277 6.98 9.39 11.31
C LEU A 277 8.02 10.42 10.88
N SER A 278 8.87 10.05 9.91
CA SER A 278 9.84 10.97 9.33
C SER A 278 9.43 11.42 7.94
N LEU A 279 9.76 12.65 7.60
CA LEU A 279 9.64 13.22 6.27
C LEU A 279 11.05 13.44 5.70
N ALA A 280 11.33 12.81 4.57
CA ALA A 280 12.56 13.03 3.82
C ALA A 280 12.27 13.80 2.53
N GLU A 281 13.05 14.83 2.25
CA GLU A 281 13.04 15.56 0.99
C GLU A 281 14.03 14.92 0.01
N MET A 282 13.62 14.72 -1.24
CA MET A 282 14.49 14.32 -2.33
C MET A 282 14.95 15.54 -3.10
N ALA A 283 16.24 15.88 -2.98
CA ALA A 283 16.83 17.07 -3.59
C ALA A 283 18.13 16.76 -4.34
N PRO A 284 18.48 17.54 -5.38
CA PRO A 284 19.82 17.53 -5.95
C PRO A 284 20.84 17.95 -4.89
N THR A 285 22.00 17.31 -4.88
CA THR A 285 23.14 17.74 -4.06
C THR A 285 24.05 18.65 -4.90
N ASN A 286 24.45 19.77 -4.30
CA ASN A 286 25.42 20.72 -4.86
C ASN A 286 26.77 20.60 -4.14
N ASP A 287 27.19 19.39 -3.76
CA ASP A 287 28.41 19.14 -2.97
C ASP A 287 29.70 19.19 -3.80
N GLY A 288 29.68 19.83 -4.98
CA GLY A 288 30.83 20.04 -5.84
C GLY A 288 31.36 18.78 -6.55
N SER A 289 30.79 17.61 -6.29
CA SER A 289 31.18 16.33 -6.86
C SER A 289 29.99 15.70 -7.59
N THR A 290 29.71 16.16 -8.81
CA THR A 290 28.61 15.71 -9.69
C THR A 290 27.21 15.78 -9.07
N SER A 291 26.27 16.49 -9.72
CA SER A 291 24.88 16.59 -9.25
C SER A 291 24.25 15.21 -9.01
N SER A 292 24.21 14.76 -7.75
CA SER A 292 23.63 13.48 -7.33
C SER A 292 22.34 13.75 -6.56
N THR A 293 21.27 12.98 -6.79
CA THR A 293 20.02 13.14 -6.04
C THR A 293 20.10 12.35 -4.74
N ARG A 294 19.72 12.96 -3.61
CA ARG A 294 19.69 12.31 -2.29
C ARG A 294 18.43 12.63 -1.51
N LEU A 295 18.11 11.77 -0.56
CA LEU A 295 17.14 11.98 0.50
C LEU A 295 17.78 12.69 1.70
N ARG A 296 17.07 13.63 2.29
CA ARG A 296 17.46 14.31 3.53
C ARG A 296 16.25 14.40 4.46
N ILE A 297 16.39 13.94 5.70
CA ILE A 297 15.33 14.11 6.71
C ILE A 297 15.15 15.61 6.97
N VAL A 298 13.92 16.08 6.79
CA VAL A 298 13.52 17.48 7.06
C VAL A 298 12.64 17.59 8.31
N GLN A 299 11.95 16.51 8.69
CA GLN A 299 11.12 16.47 9.88
C GLN A 299 11.06 15.04 10.43
N THR A 300 10.99 14.90 11.74
CA THR A 300 10.58 13.66 12.41
C THR A 300 9.62 14.04 13.54
N ILE A 301 8.45 13.40 13.56
CA ILE A 301 7.45 13.58 14.60
C ILE A 301 7.23 12.26 15.36
N GLN A 302 6.90 12.39 16.65
CA GLN A 302 6.49 11.26 17.48
C GLN A 302 5.00 10.98 17.23
N THR A 303 4.64 9.75 16.88
CA THR A 303 3.24 9.34 16.71
C THR A 303 2.62 8.82 18.00
N ASP A 304 3.41 8.34 18.96
CA ASP A 304 2.95 7.97 20.30
C ASP A 304 4.09 8.03 21.34
N THR A 305 3.80 8.25 22.61
CA THR A 305 4.79 8.41 23.70
C THR A 305 5.05 7.12 24.50
N LYS A 306 5.04 5.95 23.86
CA LYS A 306 5.09 4.65 24.57
C LYS A 306 6.35 4.52 25.43
N LYS A 307 6.16 4.03 26.66
CA LYS A 307 7.25 3.66 27.59
C LYS A 307 7.77 2.24 27.35
N GLU A 308 6.99 1.38 26.70
CA GLU A 308 7.32 -0.03 26.45
C GLU A 308 7.30 -0.34 24.96
N ARG A 309 8.31 -1.07 24.51
CA ARG A 309 8.48 -1.53 23.13
C ARG A 309 8.34 -3.05 23.14
N ARG A 310 7.28 -3.57 22.51
CA ARG A 310 7.07 -5.03 22.37
C ARG A 310 6.57 -5.35 20.95
N HIS A 311 6.68 -6.62 20.58
CA HIS A 311 6.09 -7.17 19.37
C HIS A 311 4.61 -6.74 19.25
N HIS A 312 4.20 -6.24 18.08
CA HIS A 312 2.85 -5.71 17.78
C HIS A 312 2.44 -4.36 18.43
N LEU A 313 3.34 -3.64 19.12
CA LEU A 313 3.01 -2.34 19.74
C LEU A 313 3.52 -1.13 18.95
N GLY A 314 3.69 -1.22 17.63
CA GLY A 314 4.21 -0.12 16.81
C GLY A 314 3.21 0.41 15.78
N ASN A 315 3.66 1.40 15.01
CA ASN A 315 2.98 1.85 13.79
C ASN A 315 2.85 0.68 12.79
N SER A 316 1.86 0.75 11.90
CA SER A 316 1.57 -0.30 10.91
C SER A 316 1.57 0.24 9.48
N ASP A 317 0.53 0.94 9.05
CA ASP A 317 0.37 1.39 7.67
C ASP A 317 0.21 2.91 7.57
N LEU A 318 0.43 3.47 6.38
CA LEU A 318 0.12 4.85 6.07
C LEU A 318 -0.54 4.97 4.69
N GLN A 319 -1.52 5.86 4.58
CA GLN A 319 -2.21 6.16 3.33
C GLN A 319 -2.37 7.67 3.18
N LEU A 320 -2.21 8.16 1.94
CA LEU A 320 -2.42 9.56 1.62
C LEU A 320 -3.83 9.76 1.08
N HIS A 321 -4.49 10.81 1.56
CA HIS A 321 -5.73 11.25 0.94
C HIS A 321 -5.51 11.61 -0.54
N PRO A 322 -6.47 11.34 -1.45
CA PRO A 322 -6.32 11.63 -2.88
C PRO A 322 -5.99 13.09 -3.22
N ASN A 323 -6.43 14.04 -2.40
CA ASN A 323 -6.10 15.45 -2.59
C ASN A 323 -4.69 15.84 -2.08
N GLY A 324 -3.96 14.92 -1.44
CA GLY A 324 -2.61 15.16 -0.91
C GLY A 324 -2.53 16.01 0.36
N ARG A 325 -3.66 16.44 0.94
CA ARG A 325 -3.70 17.32 2.13
C ARG A 325 -3.72 16.57 3.46
N PHE A 326 -4.15 15.30 3.47
CA PHE A 326 -4.30 14.53 4.70
C PHE A 326 -3.52 13.22 4.62
N LEU A 327 -2.88 12.87 5.72
CA LEU A 327 -2.12 11.64 5.90
C LEU A 327 -2.74 10.84 7.05
N TYR A 328 -2.96 9.56 6.81
CA TYR A 328 -3.50 8.63 7.80
C TYR A 328 -2.40 7.68 8.20
N VAL A 329 -2.22 7.47 9.50
CA VAL A 329 -1.21 6.56 10.07
C VAL A 329 -1.90 5.56 10.97
N GLY A 330 -1.72 4.27 10.68
CA GLY A 330 -2.19 3.18 11.52
C GLY A 330 -1.23 2.92 12.66
N ALA A 331 -1.77 2.78 13.88
CA ALA A 331 -1.04 2.32 15.04
C ALA A 331 -1.76 1.12 15.64
N ARG A 332 -1.02 0.03 15.89
CA ARG A 332 -1.61 -1.22 16.40
C ARG A 332 -2.12 -1.09 17.82
N THR A 333 -1.55 -0.16 18.58
CA THR A 333 -1.99 0.31 19.89
C THR A 333 -1.59 1.77 20.04
N HIS A 334 -2.20 2.52 20.95
CA HIS A 334 -1.83 3.91 21.24
C HIS A 334 -2.09 4.27 22.71
N THR A 335 -1.28 5.14 23.33
CA THR A 335 -1.44 5.52 24.76
C THR A 335 -2.77 6.21 25.10
N LYS A 336 -3.46 6.74 24.09
CA LYS A 336 -4.80 7.32 24.20
C LYS A 336 -5.95 6.34 23.93
N MET A 337 -5.64 5.07 23.68
CA MET A 337 -6.63 4.02 23.45
C MET A 337 -6.69 3.08 24.65
N GLU A 338 -7.81 2.37 24.77
CA GLU A 338 -7.89 1.21 25.67
C GLU A 338 -6.83 0.17 25.30
N GLU A 339 -6.38 -0.61 26.28
CA GLU A 339 -5.29 -1.56 26.09
C GLU A 339 -5.59 -2.54 24.94
N GLY A 340 -4.65 -2.65 24.00
CA GLY A 340 -4.75 -3.50 22.82
C GLY A 340 -5.54 -2.91 21.65
N ILE A 341 -6.38 -1.89 21.86
CA ILE A 341 -7.16 -1.26 20.80
C ILE A 341 -6.25 -0.40 19.93
N GLY A 342 -6.34 -0.62 18.62
CA GLY A 342 -5.61 0.15 17.61
C GLY A 342 -6.35 1.42 17.18
N CYS A 343 -5.65 2.26 16.43
CA CYS A 343 -6.20 3.52 15.94
C CYS A 343 -5.62 3.97 14.59
N ILE A 344 -6.30 4.92 13.96
CA ILE A 344 -5.80 5.75 12.88
C ILE A 344 -5.52 7.15 13.42
N LEU A 345 -4.29 7.62 13.29
CA LEU A 345 -3.93 9.02 13.48
C LEU A 345 -4.18 9.77 12.19
N VAL A 346 -4.88 10.91 12.28
CA VAL A 346 -5.22 11.76 11.13
C VAL A 346 -4.37 13.02 11.20
N TYR A 347 -3.53 13.24 10.19
CA TYR A 347 -2.69 14.43 10.07
C TYR A 347 -3.14 15.30 8.89
N GLU A 348 -3.10 16.62 9.06
CA GLU A 348 -3.07 17.57 7.95
C GLU A 348 -1.62 17.88 7.57
N ILE A 349 -1.34 17.85 6.28
CA ILE A 349 -0.08 18.30 5.70
C ILE A 349 -0.21 19.79 5.43
N VAL A 350 0.48 20.59 6.24
CA VAL A 350 0.50 22.05 6.15
C VAL A 350 1.71 22.46 5.32
N PHE A 351 1.45 23.12 4.19
CA PHE A 351 2.51 23.61 3.31
C PHE A 351 2.82 25.06 3.68
N HIS A 352 4.04 25.33 4.11
CA HIS A 352 4.56 26.66 4.33
C HIS A 352 5.33 27.13 3.10
N GLU A 353 4.93 28.26 2.53
CA GLU A 353 5.77 28.97 1.57
C GLU A 353 6.86 29.72 2.34
N GLU A 354 8.08 29.17 2.41
CA GLU A 354 9.22 29.97 2.82
C GLU A 354 9.75 30.74 1.62
N THR A 355 9.52 32.06 1.61
CA THR A 355 10.27 32.97 0.75
C THR A 355 11.70 33.05 1.28
N GLY A 356 12.62 32.25 0.73
CA GLY A 356 14.04 32.34 1.07
C GLY A 356 14.58 33.76 0.90
N ALA A 357 15.29 34.28 1.91
CA ALA A 357 15.96 35.56 1.84
C ALA A 357 17.09 35.51 0.80
N VAL A 358 17.10 36.49 -0.10
CA VAL A 358 18.14 36.67 -1.13
C VAL A 358 19.44 37.08 -0.44
N VAL A 359 20.46 36.22 -0.44
CA VAL A 359 21.85 36.68 -0.28
C VAL A 359 22.37 37.02 -1.67
N GLY A 360 22.07 38.24 -2.12
CA GLY A 360 22.45 38.71 -3.46
C GLY A 360 23.91 39.13 -3.50
N GLY A 361 24.73 38.39 -4.25
CA GLY A 361 25.90 38.96 -4.92
C GLY A 361 25.43 39.60 -6.24
N GLU A 362 25.88 40.82 -6.52
CA GLU A 362 25.48 41.57 -7.72
C GLU A 362 25.75 40.77 -9.01
N GLY A 363 24.71 40.59 -9.84
CA GLY A 363 24.88 40.24 -11.25
C GLY A 363 24.42 38.86 -11.74
N CYS A 364 23.59 38.11 -11.00
CA CYS A 364 23.00 36.87 -11.51
C CYS A 364 21.48 36.84 -11.31
N ASP A 365 20.72 36.46 -12.35
CA ASP A 365 19.28 36.23 -12.29
C ASP A 365 18.95 35.17 -11.23
N SER A 366 18.64 35.62 -10.02
CA SER A 366 18.30 34.74 -8.90
C SER A 366 16.94 34.12 -9.11
N LYS A 367 16.88 32.86 -9.56
CA LYS A 367 15.68 32.03 -9.44
C LYS A 367 15.41 31.83 -7.95
N LYS A 368 14.28 32.34 -7.45
CA LYS A 368 13.79 32.06 -6.10
C LYS A 368 13.46 30.57 -6.01
N GLU A 369 14.24 29.80 -5.26
CA GLU A 369 13.83 28.47 -4.81
C GLU A 369 12.91 28.64 -3.61
N THR A 370 11.63 28.38 -3.81
CA THR A 370 10.64 28.30 -2.72
C THR A 370 10.82 26.96 -2.03
N ALA A 371 11.36 26.96 -0.81
CA ALA A 371 11.31 25.78 0.04
C ALA A 371 9.88 25.66 0.56
N ILE A 372 9.19 24.59 0.18
CA ILE A 372 7.86 24.30 0.71
C ILE A 372 8.07 23.44 1.95
N VAL A 373 8.15 24.04 3.13
CA VAL A 373 8.26 23.25 4.37
C VAL A 373 6.90 22.60 4.62
N GLN A 374 6.85 21.27 4.65
CA GLN A 374 5.67 20.54 5.08
C GLN A 374 5.74 20.34 6.59
N ASP A 375 4.74 20.83 7.32
CA ASP A 375 4.51 20.47 8.72
C ASP A 375 3.34 19.48 8.81
N LEU A 376 3.37 18.60 9.80
CA LEU A 376 2.36 17.58 10.04
C LEU A 376 1.58 17.92 11.31
N ARG A 377 0.34 18.40 11.12
CA ARG A 377 -0.54 18.74 12.22
C ARG A 377 -1.49 17.59 12.54
N LEU A 378 -1.35 16.99 13.73
CA LEU A 378 -2.30 15.97 14.20
C LEU A 378 -3.69 16.59 14.41
N LEU A 379 -4.69 16.07 13.70
CA LEU A 379 -6.09 16.47 13.80
C LEU A 379 -6.86 15.58 14.77
N ASP A 380 -6.68 14.26 14.67
CA ASP A 380 -7.46 13.30 15.47
C ASP A 380 -6.75 11.95 15.65
N ILE A 381 -7.21 11.19 16.63
CA ILE A 381 -6.82 9.79 16.88
C ILE A 381 -8.09 8.95 17.00
N VAL A 382 -8.37 8.18 15.97
CA VAL A 382 -9.65 7.48 15.81
C VAL A 382 -9.48 6.00 16.07
N SER A 383 -10.21 5.45 17.03
CA SER A 383 -10.20 4.01 17.33
C SER A 383 -10.61 3.19 16.11
N THR A 384 -9.88 2.10 15.83
CA THR A 384 -10.27 1.14 14.80
C THR A 384 -11.27 0.11 15.31
N GLN A 385 -11.73 0.23 16.56
CA GLN A 385 -12.66 -0.67 17.25
C GLN A 385 -12.26 -2.15 17.20
N GLY A 386 -10.95 -2.40 17.13
CA GLY A 386 -10.39 -3.73 17.03
C GLY A 386 -8.92 -3.77 17.40
N LEU A 387 -8.38 -4.98 17.39
CA LEU A 387 -7.04 -5.30 17.83
C LEU A 387 -6.12 -5.45 16.62
N VAL A 388 -4.94 -4.84 16.68
CA VAL A 388 -3.88 -4.97 15.68
C VAL A 388 -4.35 -4.58 14.26
N PRO A 389 -4.73 -3.31 14.00
CA PRO A 389 -4.93 -2.79 12.65
C PRO A 389 -3.60 -2.82 11.87
N ARG A 390 -3.32 -3.92 11.19
CA ARG A 390 -2.06 -4.13 10.46
C ARG A 390 -2.03 -3.43 9.10
N ASN A 391 -3.19 -3.25 8.48
CA ASN A 391 -3.33 -2.61 7.18
C ASN A 391 -4.69 -1.90 7.04
N PHE A 392 -4.72 -0.82 6.26
CA PHE A 392 -5.95 -0.18 5.83
C PHE A 392 -5.78 0.44 4.44
N LYS A 393 -6.90 0.71 3.76
CA LYS A 393 -6.90 1.38 2.46
C LYS A 393 -7.89 2.52 2.39
N ILE A 394 -7.51 3.54 1.62
CA ILE A 394 -8.41 4.61 1.21
C ILE A 394 -9.01 4.23 -0.15
N LEU A 395 -10.32 4.27 -0.24
CA LEU A 395 -11.07 4.04 -1.47
C LEU A 395 -11.70 5.36 -1.91
N SER A 396 -11.52 5.73 -3.18
CA SER A 396 -12.12 6.91 -3.78
C SER A 396 -13.09 6.50 -4.86
N ILE A 397 -14.35 6.87 -4.69
CA ILE A 397 -15.46 6.32 -5.46
C ILE A 397 -16.21 7.48 -6.10
N PRO A 398 -16.41 7.50 -7.42
CA PRO A 398 -17.16 8.55 -8.08
C PRO A 398 -18.54 8.75 -7.46
N ASN A 399 -18.88 10.00 -7.15
CA ASN A 399 -20.22 10.32 -6.66
C ASN A 399 -21.18 10.40 -7.86
N THR A 400 -22.11 9.45 -7.95
CA THR A 400 -23.13 9.42 -9.01
C THR A 400 -24.29 10.38 -8.75
N ASP A 401 -24.44 10.87 -7.51
CA ASP A 401 -25.42 11.89 -7.16
C ASP A 401 -24.88 13.30 -7.50
N THR A 402 -25.24 13.76 -8.69
CA THR A 402 -24.84 15.07 -9.24
C THR A 402 -25.61 16.26 -8.67
N THR A 403 -26.53 16.03 -7.72
CA THR A 403 -27.42 17.09 -7.21
C THR A 403 -26.79 17.98 -6.14
N LYS A 404 -25.66 17.56 -5.54
CA LYS A 404 -24.90 18.35 -4.56
C LYS A 404 -23.53 18.75 -5.12
N ALA A 405 -23.28 20.06 -5.15
CA ALA A 405 -22.06 20.65 -5.71
C ALA A 405 -20.76 20.37 -4.92
N SER A 406 -20.81 19.67 -3.78
CA SER A 406 -19.71 19.69 -2.80
C SER A 406 -18.72 18.50 -2.81
N SER A 407 -18.99 17.36 -3.45
CA SER A 407 -17.90 16.40 -3.73
C SER A 407 -18.17 15.52 -4.94
N LYS A 408 -17.19 15.49 -5.87
CA LYS A 408 -17.20 14.60 -7.04
C LYS A 408 -16.89 13.13 -6.68
N MET A 409 -16.42 12.88 -5.46
CA MET A 409 -15.95 11.58 -4.97
C MET A 409 -16.41 11.36 -3.54
N LYS A 410 -16.89 10.15 -3.24
CA LYS A 410 -17.03 9.62 -1.89
C LYS A 410 -15.74 8.91 -1.50
N ILE A 411 -15.28 9.11 -0.28
CA ILE A 411 -14.01 8.57 0.18
C ILE A 411 -14.26 7.73 1.43
N PHE A 412 -13.73 6.51 1.43
CA PHE A 412 -13.83 5.58 2.54
C PHE A 412 -12.45 5.17 3.01
N LEU A 413 -12.31 4.93 4.30
CA LEU A 413 -11.16 4.24 4.88
C LEU A 413 -11.62 2.88 5.41
N VAL A 414 -11.01 1.81 4.92
CA VAL A 414 -11.33 0.42 5.29
C VAL A 414 -10.13 -0.19 6.00
N VAL A 415 -10.31 -0.62 7.25
CA VAL A 415 -9.23 -1.16 8.09
C VAL A 415 -9.51 -2.61 8.50
N GLY A 416 -8.51 -3.47 8.36
CA GLY A 416 -8.54 -4.84 8.88
C GLY A 416 -7.89 -4.92 10.25
N ASN A 417 -8.65 -5.32 11.27
CA ASN A 417 -8.14 -5.57 12.61
C ASN A 417 -7.84 -7.07 12.76
N GLN A 418 -6.55 -7.40 12.71
CA GLN A 418 -6.06 -8.76 12.58
C GLN A 418 -6.53 -9.66 13.72
N GLU A 419 -6.27 -9.29 14.98
CA GLU A 419 -6.46 -10.18 16.14
C GLU A 419 -7.90 -10.16 16.68
N SER A 420 -8.74 -9.23 16.21
CA SER A 420 -10.16 -9.18 16.57
C SER A 420 -11.10 -9.63 15.44
N TYR A 421 -10.55 -10.22 14.37
CA TYR A 421 -11.30 -10.84 13.27
C TYR A 421 -12.44 -9.96 12.73
N ASN A 422 -12.16 -8.67 12.53
CA ASN A 422 -13.15 -7.72 12.05
C ASN A 422 -12.53 -6.68 11.10
N VAL A 423 -13.38 -6.13 10.23
CA VAL A 423 -13.02 -5.03 9.33
C VAL A 423 -13.96 -3.86 9.63
N VAL A 424 -13.38 -2.66 9.74
CA VAL A 424 -14.12 -1.43 10.04
C VAL A 424 -14.01 -0.48 8.86
N THR A 425 -15.10 0.22 8.57
CA THR A 425 -15.17 1.26 7.55
C THR A 425 -15.49 2.60 8.18
N PHE A 426 -14.87 3.64 7.61
CA PHE A 426 -15.13 5.04 7.95
C PHE A 426 -15.46 5.81 6.68
N HIS A 427 -16.40 6.74 6.77
CA HIS A 427 -16.50 7.84 5.82
C HIS A 427 -15.37 8.83 6.09
N VAL A 428 -14.76 9.33 5.02
CA VAL A 428 -13.71 10.34 5.08
C VAL A 428 -14.28 11.65 4.58
N ASP A 429 -14.32 12.66 5.44
CA ASP A 429 -14.72 14.01 5.03
C ASP A 429 -13.63 14.61 4.14
N SER A 430 -13.96 14.96 2.89
CA SER A 430 -12.98 15.39 1.90
C SER A 430 -12.36 16.76 2.16
N GLU A 431 -13.03 17.59 2.96
CA GLU A 431 -12.60 18.97 3.25
C GLU A 431 -11.69 19.05 4.47
N SER A 432 -12.05 18.32 5.53
CA SER A 432 -11.37 18.28 6.84
C SER A 432 -10.47 17.08 7.05
N GLY A 433 -10.62 16.02 6.24
CA GLY A 433 -9.88 14.76 6.37
C GLY A 433 -10.35 13.86 7.52
N MET A 434 -11.35 14.30 8.30
CA MET A 434 -11.82 13.60 9.49
C MET A 434 -12.53 12.28 9.15
N LEU A 435 -12.38 11.31 10.05
CA LEU A 435 -13.03 10.00 9.92
C LEU A 435 -14.32 9.98 10.72
N SER A 436 -15.39 9.48 10.12
CA SER A 436 -16.62 9.13 10.84
C SER A 436 -16.96 7.66 10.63
N PHE A 437 -17.27 6.98 11.73
CA PHE A 437 -17.57 5.55 11.70
C PHE A 437 -18.74 5.24 10.76
N ALA A 438 -18.58 4.22 9.91
CA ALA A 438 -19.63 3.76 9.01
C ALA A 438 -20.14 2.37 9.41
N HIS A 439 -19.24 1.37 9.49
CA HIS A 439 -19.63 0.01 9.79
C HIS A 439 -18.50 -0.80 10.43
N LYS A 440 -18.86 -1.83 11.20
CA LYS A 440 -17.94 -2.86 11.71
C LYS A 440 -18.49 -4.23 11.34
N LEU A 441 -17.78 -4.93 10.46
CA LEU A 441 -18.08 -6.32 10.12
C LEU A 441 -17.27 -7.24 11.03
N GLU A 442 -17.94 -7.95 11.93
CA GLU A 442 -17.34 -8.85 12.92
C GLU A 442 -17.41 -10.33 12.51
N ASN A 443 -16.74 -11.19 13.28
CA ASN A 443 -16.77 -12.66 13.14
C ASN A 443 -16.29 -13.15 11.77
N LEU A 444 -15.24 -12.52 11.24
CA LEU A 444 -14.62 -12.98 10.00
C LEU A 444 -14.00 -14.37 10.19
N PRO A 445 -14.03 -15.22 9.15
CA PRO A 445 -13.56 -16.60 9.26
C PRO A 445 -12.04 -16.70 9.48
N ASN A 446 -11.28 -15.65 9.12
CA ASN A 446 -9.83 -15.60 9.22
C ASN A 446 -9.36 -14.18 9.57
N LYS A 447 -8.14 -14.06 10.11
CA LYS A 447 -7.50 -12.79 10.46
C LYS A 447 -7.33 -11.90 9.22
N PRO A 448 -7.97 -10.72 9.14
CA PRO A 448 -7.73 -9.77 8.05
C PRO A 448 -6.32 -9.18 8.17
N CYS A 449 -5.51 -9.33 7.13
CA CYS A 449 -4.13 -8.82 7.09
C CYS A 449 -3.96 -7.64 6.13
N ASN A 450 -4.54 -7.74 4.93
CA ASN A 450 -4.32 -6.79 3.84
C ASN A 450 -5.63 -6.50 3.11
N ILE A 451 -5.96 -5.22 2.93
CA ILE A 451 -7.17 -4.78 2.24
C ILE A 451 -6.80 -4.43 0.79
N CYS A 452 -7.46 -5.08 -0.17
CA CYS A 452 -7.23 -4.90 -1.61
C CYS A 452 -8.55 -4.62 -2.33
N PRO A 453 -8.94 -3.34 -2.49
CA PRO A 453 -10.14 -3.00 -3.25
C PRO A 453 -9.94 -3.29 -4.73
N ILE A 454 -10.94 -3.90 -5.37
CA ILE A 454 -10.99 -4.08 -6.82
C ILE A 454 -11.85 -2.95 -7.38
N LEU A 455 -11.19 -1.87 -7.80
CA LEU A 455 -11.85 -0.76 -8.48
C LEU A 455 -11.90 -1.10 -9.98
N SER A 456 -13.11 -1.30 -10.51
CA SER A 456 -13.39 -1.48 -11.93
C SER A 456 -13.21 -0.18 -12.71
#